data_AF-A0A3D5FMC2-F1
#
_entry.id   AF-A0A3D5FMC2-F1
#
_cell.length_a   1.000
_cell.length_b   1.000
_cell.length_c   1.000
_cell.angle_alpha   90.00
_cell.angle_beta   90.00
_cell.angle_gamma   90.00
#
_symmetry.space_group_name_H-M   'P 1'
#
loop_
_entity.id
_entity.type
_entity.pdbx_description
1 polymer ?
#
loop_
_entity_poly.entity_id
_entity_poly.type
_entity_poly.pdbx_seq_one_letter_code
_entity_poly.pdbx_strand_id
1 'polypeptide(L)'
;EDDSPDTTIVDSSGTNNAPELGPFSVIELFSGGRTTLPLDELATDDAPVTELSWTIDAGAGVEGTIDEGLLEVRALDGFSGTTSLRLTATDLFGARGSESLVVEVSPLVDEPVPGDFGRDGVINVADFFLFADHLGLALFHPGWDPIFDLNEDSRVDFDDFFLFVDLYDEARQAPTP
;
A
#
# COMPACT_ATOMS: atom_id res chain seq x y z
N GLU A 1 32.13 -49.88 -33.54
CA GLU A 1 30.97 -49.31 -34.23
C GLU A 1 29.78 -50.10 -33.74
N ASP A 2 28.80 -49.58 -33.04
CA ASP A 2 28.49 -48.25 -32.53
C ASP A 2 27.55 -48.48 -31.34
N ASP A 3 27.63 -47.59 -30.36
CA ASP A 3 26.98 -47.69 -29.05
C ASP A 3 25.47 -47.42 -29.14
N SER A 4 24.76 -47.77 -28.07
CA SER A 4 23.29 -47.87 -27.96
C SER A 4 22.58 -46.49 -27.89
N PRO A 5 21.26 -46.46 -27.63
CA PRO A 5 20.23 -45.97 -28.51
C PRO A 5 19.82 -44.50 -28.31
N ASP A 6 19.13 -44.00 -29.32
CA ASP A 6 18.27 -42.82 -29.34
C ASP A 6 17.37 -42.71 -28.09
N THR A 7 17.22 -41.49 -27.57
CA THR A 7 15.98 -40.98 -26.97
C THR A 7 16.21 -39.51 -26.60
N THR A 8 15.75 -38.64 -27.49
CA THR A 8 15.31 -37.30 -27.11
C THR A 8 14.32 -37.43 -25.94
N ILE A 9 14.80 -37.22 -24.72
CA ILE A 9 13.92 -37.00 -23.58
C ILE A 9 13.37 -35.58 -23.74
N VAL A 10 12.34 -35.45 -24.57
CA VAL A 10 11.38 -34.36 -24.42
C VAL A 10 10.47 -34.82 -23.29
N ASP A 11 10.72 -34.28 -22.10
CA ASP A 11 9.79 -34.39 -21.00
C ASP A 11 8.42 -33.88 -21.50
N SER A 12 7.49 -34.82 -21.62
CA SER A 12 6.10 -34.61 -22.05
C SER A 12 5.16 -35.05 -20.93
N SER A 13 5.61 -34.91 -19.67
CA SER A 13 4.68 -34.87 -18.55
C SER A 13 3.87 -33.57 -18.64
N GLY A 14 2.72 -33.64 -19.30
CA GLY A 14 1.78 -32.52 -19.43
C GLY A 14 1.09 -32.17 -18.12
N THR A 15 1.85 -31.89 -17.06
CA THR A 15 1.35 -31.60 -15.70
C THR A 15 1.75 -30.24 -15.16
N ASN A 16 2.69 -29.53 -15.80
CA ASN A 16 3.07 -28.17 -15.38
C ASN A 16 1.93 -27.19 -15.64
N ASN A 17 1.31 -26.69 -14.57
CA ASN A 17 0.30 -25.65 -14.68
C ASN A 17 0.99 -24.28 -14.71
N ALA A 18 0.28 -23.27 -15.18
CA ALA A 18 0.76 -21.91 -15.03
C ALA A 18 0.51 -21.46 -13.58
N PRO A 19 1.37 -20.62 -13.01
CA PRO A 19 1.10 -20.00 -11.71
C PRO A 19 -0.25 -19.29 -11.71
N GLU A 20 -1.03 -19.47 -10.65
CA GLU A 20 -2.30 -18.77 -10.44
C GLU A 20 -2.06 -17.61 -9.48
N LEU A 21 -2.45 -16.40 -9.85
CA LEU A 21 -2.30 -15.19 -9.05
C LEU A 21 -3.66 -14.71 -8.53
N GLY A 22 -3.70 -14.22 -7.30
CA GLY A 22 -4.88 -13.60 -6.71
C GLY A 22 -5.98 -14.58 -6.26
N PRO A 23 -7.20 -14.07 -5.97
CA PRO A 23 -7.63 -12.68 -6.11
C PRO A 23 -6.91 -11.73 -5.13
N PHE A 24 -6.68 -10.48 -5.55
CA PHE A 24 -6.03 -9.47 -4.73
C PHE A 24 -7.04 -8.54 -4.05
N SER A 25 -6.69 -8.10 -2.84
CA SER A 25 -7.34 -6.94 -2.21
C SER A 25 -6.75 -5.65 -2.76
N VAL A 26 -7.50 -4.55 -2.66
CA VAL A 26 -6.98 -3.22 -2.95
C VAL A 26 -5.87 -2.90 -1.95
N ILE A 27 -4.76 -2.35 -2.45
CA ILE A 27 -3.69 -1.82 -1.62
C ILE A 27 -3.97 -0.33 -1.41
N GLU A 28 -4.09 0.07 -0.15
CA GLU A 28 -4.23 1.48 0.24
C GLU A 28 -2.89 2.01 0.72
N LEU A 29 -2.42 3.10 0.12
CA LEU A 29 -1.20 3.81 0.51
C LEU A 29 -1.48 5.30 0.64
N PHE A 30 -0.66 6.00 1.41
CA PHE A 30 -0.52 7.45 1.30
C PHE A 30 0.59 7.79 0.30
N SER A 31 0.59 9.02 -0.21
CA SER A 31 1.68 9.55 -1.01
C SER A 31 3.03 9.36 -0.30
N GLY A 32 4.03 8.82 -1.01
CA GLY A 32 5.33 8.46 -0.43
C GLY A 32 5.34 7.19 0.44
N GLY A 33 4.17 6.61 0.72
CA GLY A 33 3.99 5.41 1.53
C GLY A 33 4.46 4.13 0.83
N ARG A 34 4.62 3.07 1.61
CA ARG A 34 5.00 1.74 1.10
C ARG A 34 4.35 0.62 1.91
N THR A 35 4.20 -0.54 1.29
CA THR A 35 3.78 -1.78 1.93
C THR A 35 4.57 -2.96 1.38
N THR A 36 4.61 -4.06 2.14
CA THR A 36 5.23 -5.31 1.72
C THR A 36 4.21 -6.44 1.75
N LEU A 37 4.24 -7.28 0.73
CA LEU A 37 3.34 -8.43 0.56
C LEU A 37 4.18 -9.68 0.30
N PRO A 38 3.97 -10.77 1.04
CA PRO A 38 4.70 -12.00 0.81
C PRO A 38 4.17 -12.74 -0.44
N LEU A 39 5.06 -13.19 -1.32
CA LEU A 39 4.68 -13.70 -2.64
C LEU A 39 3.88 -15.02 -2.59
N ASP A 40 4.05 -15.80 -1.52
CA ASP A 40 3.28 -17.03 -1.26
C ASP A 40 1.82 -16.77 -0.89
N GLU A 41 1.47 -15.53 -0.52
CA GLU A 41 0.07 -15.09 -0.39
C GLU A 41 -0.51 -14.55 -1.71
N LEU A 42 0.34 -14.24 -2.70
CA LEU A 42 -0.07 -13.63 -3.96
C LEU A 42 -0.21 -14.64 -5.10
N ALA A 43 0.49 -15.77 -5.04
CA ALA A 43 0.41 -16.81 -6.06
C ALA A 43 0.44 -18.22 -5.47
N THR A 44 -0.15 -19.14 -6.21
CA THR A 44 -0.07 -20.57 -6.00
C THR A 44 0.37 -21.26 -7.28
N ASP A 45 1.14 -22.33 -7.16
CA ASP A 45 1.65 -23.10 -8.30
C ASP A 45 1.84 -24.57 -7.89
N ASP A 46 2.01 -25.48 -8.86
CA ASP A 46 2.38 -26.87 -8.57
C ASP A 46 3.86 -27.04 -8.21
N ALA A 47 4.70 -26.03 -8.47
CA ALA A 47 6.04 -25.88 -7.92
C ALA A 47 6.08 -24.88 -6.73
N PRO A 48 7.13 -24.89 -5.90
CA PRO A 48 7.29 -23.90 -4.84
C PRO A 48 7.36 -22.47 -5.40
N VAL A 49 6.61 -21.54 -4.80
CA VAL A 49 6.57 -20.12 -5.19
C VAL A 49 7.96 -19.46 -5.22
N THR A 50 8.88 -19.93 -4.36
CA THR A 50 10.27 -19.48 -4.30
C THR A 50 11.09 -19.79 -5.55
N GLU A 51 10.63 -20.72 -6.39
CA GLU A 51 11.27 -21.08 -7.67
C GLU A 51 10.72 -20.29 -8.86
N LEU A 52 9.64 -19.52 -8.65
CA LEU A 52 9.07 -18.66 -9.67
C LEU A 52 9.95 -17.44 -9.91
N SER A 53 10.07 -17.06 -11.18
CA SER A 53 10.64 -15.79 -11.58
C SER A 53 9.52 -14.76 -11.79
N TRP A 54 9.77 -13.54 -11.36
CA TRP A 54 8.74 -12.50 -11.32
C TRP A 54 9.11 -11.31 -12.18
N THR A 55 8.13 -10.76 -12.89
CA THR A 55 8.25 -9.45 -13.54
C THR A 55 7.12 -8.53 -13.11
N ILE A 56 7.46 -7.26 -12.91
CA ILE A 56 6.55 -6.21 -12.48
C ILE A 56 6.42 -5.21 -13.63
N ASP A 57 5.18 -4.84 -13.94
CA ASP A 57 4.83 -3.71 -14.79
C ASP A 57 4.00 -2.74 -13.95
N ALA A 58 4.67 -1.71 -13.44
CA ALA A 58 4.08 -0.73 -12.53
C ALA A 58 3.41 0.41 -13.31
N GLY A 59 2.17 0.73 -12.92
CA GLY A 59 1.46 1.90 -13.42
C GLY A 59 2.10 3.21 -12.95
N ALA A 60 1.57 4.33 -13.44
CA ALA A 60 2.05 5.65 -13.05
C ALA A 60 1.96 5.86 -11.53
N GLY A 61 2.97 6.52 -10.96
CA GLY A 61 2.94 6.97 -9.56
C GLY A 61 3.29 5.91 -8.53
N VAL A 62 3.60 4.68 -8.94
CA VAL A 62 4.00 3.59 -8.04
C VAL A 62 5.24 2.87 -8.56
N GLU A 63 5.97 2.27 -7.64
CA GLU A 63 7.11 1.39 -7.90
C GLU A 63 6.86 0.04 -7.22
N GLY A 64 7.37 -1.03 -7.82
CA GLY A 64 7.35 -2.36 -7.23
C GLY A 64 8.72 -3.00 -7.33
N THR A 65 9.18 -3.57 -6.23
CA THR A 65 10.42 -4.34 -6.17
C THR A 65 10.14 -5.68 -5.50
N ILE A 66 10.87 -6.72 -5.91
CA ILE A 66 10.81 -8.02 -5.26
C ILE A 66 12.20 -8.33 -4.71
N ASP A 67 12.25 -8.62 -3.42
CA ASP A 67 13.45 -9.06 -2.73
C ASP A 67 13.10 -10.14 -1.71
N GLU A 68 13.91 -11.20 -1.66
CA GLU A 68 13.77 -12.33 -0.71
C GLU A 68 12.33 -12.87 -0.53
N GLY A 69 11.54 -12.95 -1.61
CA GLY A 69 10.16 -13.47 -1.56
C GLY A 69 9.11 -12.47 -1.10
N LEU A 70 9.47 -11.20 -0.95
CA LEU A 70 8.58 -10.10 -0.60
C LEU A 70 8.45 -9.15 -1.79
N LEU A 71 7.21 -8.83 -2.16
CA LEU A 71 6.88 -7.70 -3.03
C LEU A 71 6.78 -6.43 -2.16
N GLU A 72 7.69 -5.48 -2.34
CA GLU A 72 7.52 -4.13 -1.83
C GLU A 72 6.81 -3.28 -2.90
N VAL A 73 5.72 -2.62 -2.50
CA VAL A 73 5.01 -1.64 -3.32
C VAL A 73 5.15 -0.27 -2.67
N ARG A 74 5.60 0.71 -3.45
CA ARG A 74 5.82 2.09 -2.99
C ARG A 74 5.03 3.07 -3.85
N ALA A 75 4.34 4.01 -3.22
CA ALA A 75 3.80 5.19 -3.89
C ALA A 75 4.88 6.28 -3.98
N LEU A 76 4.99 6.92 -5.14
CA LEU A 76 5.89 8.05 -5.33
C LEU A 76 5.38 9.28 -4.57
N ASP A 77 6.31 10.10 -4.09
CA ASP A 77 5.99 11.35 -3.39
C ASP A 77 5.20 12.29 -4.32
N GLY A 78 4.12 12.86 -3.80
CA GLY A 78 3.21 13.75 -4.54
C GLY A 78 2.22 13.05 -5.47
N PHE A 79 2.31 11.72 -5.65
CA PHE A 79 1.27 10.98 -6.38
C PHE A 79 0.05 10.74 -5.49
N SER A 80 -1.15 10.86 -6.07
CA SER A 80 -2.43 10.46 -5.49
C SER A 80 -3.39 10.01 -6.59
N GLY A 81 -4.37 9.19 -6.22
CA GLY A 81 -5.32 8.56 -7.12
C GLY A 81 -5.12 7.04 -7.24
N THR A 82 -5.89 6.43 -8.13
CA THR A 82 -5.87 4.98 -8.35
C THR A 82 -4.93 4.61 -9.49
N THR A 83 -4.11 3.58 -9.28
CA THR A 83 -3.21 2.99 -10.29
C THR A 83 -3.18 1.48 -10.13
N SER A 84 -2.39 0.79 -10.94
CA SER A 84 -2.28 -0.66 -10.86
C SER A 84 -0.84 -1.12 -11.04
N LEU A 85 -0.51 -2.25 -10.42
CA LEU A 85 0.74 -2.96 -10.62
C LEU A 85 0.41 -4.33 -11.20
N ARG A 86 0.87 -4.61 -12.43
CA ARG A 86 0.71 -5.94 -13.04
C ARG A 86 1.88 -6.81 -12.61
N LEU A 87 1.55 -7.94 -12.01
CA LEU A 87 2.50 -8.95 -11.60
C LEU A 87 2.42 -10.12 -12.56
N THR A 88 3.57 -10.67 -12.95
CA THR A 88 3.66 -11.88 -13.77
C THR A 88 4.63 -12.85 -13.12
N ALA A 89 4.14 -14.05 -12.81
CA ALA A 89 4.96 -15.16 -12.32
C ALA A 89 5.23 -16.12 -13.48
N THR A 90 6.47 -16.59 -13.59
CA THR A 90 6.91 -17.59 -14.58
C THR A 90 7.60 -18.72 -13.85
N ASP A 91 7.11 -19.94 -14.02
CA ASP A 91 7.73 -21.14 -13.44
C ASP A 91 9.03 -21.54 -14.16
N LEU A 92 9.69 -22.60 -13.66
CA LEU A 92 10.94 -23.12 -14.21
C LEU A 92 10.82 -23.73 -15.62
N PHE A 93 9.61 -24.12 -16.01
CA PHE A 93 9.30 -24.69 -17.33
C PHE A 93 8.77 -23.64 -18.32
N GLY A 94 8.62 -22.39 -17.86
CA GLY A 94 8.24 -21.23 -18.64
C GLY A 94 6.74 -20.94 -18.72
N ALA A 95 5.86 -21.66 -18.02
CA ALA A 95 4.45 -21.29 -17.99
C ALA A 95 4.25 -20.04 -17.10
N ARG A 96 3.23 -19.26 -17.43
CA ARG A 96 3.08 -17.89 -16.90
C ARG A 96 1.66 -17.59 -16.45
N GLY A 97 1.55 -17.00 -15.27
CA GLY A 97 0.36 -16.34 -14.77
C GLY A 97 0.57 -14.85 -14.64
N SER A 98 -0.46 -14.05 -14.87
CA SER A 98 -0.41 -12.61 -14.69
C SER A 98 -1.72 -12.08 -14.11
N GLU A 99 -1.64 -11.15 -13.16
CA GLU A 99 -2.79 -10.47 -12.56
C GLU A 99 -2.41 -9.05 -12.13
N SER A 100 -3.38 -8.15 -12.00
CA SER A 100 -3.16 -6.75 -11.62
C SER A 100 -3.63 -6.46 -10.20
N LEU A 101 -2.73 -5.92 -9.38
CA LEU A 101 -3.06 -5.33 -8.09
C LEU A 101 -3.56 -3.91 -8.31
N VAL A 102 -4.67 -3.55 -7.67
CA VAL A 102 -5.16 -2.17 -7.62
C VAL A 102 -4.51 -1.47 -6.44
N VAL A 103 -3.95 -0.29 -6.69
CA VAL A 103 -3.33 0.57 -5.67
C VAL A 103 -4.08 1.89 -5.61
N GLU A 104 -4.67 2.20 -4.48
CA GLU A 104 -5.29 3.49 -4.19
C GLU A 104 -4.34 4.30 -3.32
N VAL A 105 -3.93 5.47 -3.84
CA VAL A 105 -2.98 6.36 -3.18
C VAL A 105 -3.71 7.63 -2.72
N SER A 106 -3.83 7.80 -1.42
CA SER A 106 -4.35 9.02 -0.80
C SER A 106 -3.29 10.12 -0.81
N PRO A 107 -3.66 11.40 -1.03
CA PRO A 107 -2.73 12.51 -0.92
C PRO A 107 -2.14 12.60 0.49
N LEU A 108 -0.96 13.22 0.59
CA LEU A 108 -0.34 13.60 1.86
C LEU A 108 0.24 15.01 1.71
N VAL A 109 -0.21 15.96 2.52
CA VAL A 109 0.23 17.35 2.50
C VAL A 109 1.39 17.53 3.49
N ASP A 110 2.48 18.12 3.03
CA ASP A 110 3.69 18.34 3.84
C ASP A 110 3.45 19.26 5.05
N GLU A 111 2.66 20.31 4.87
CA GLU A 111 2.27 21.27 5.91
C GLU A 111 0.73 21.29 6.02
N PRO A 112 0.14 20.36 6.80
CA PRO A 112 -1.30 20.36 7.03
C PRO A 112 -1.72 21.63 7.78
N VAL A 113 -2.93 22.12 7.49
CA VAL A 113 -3.55 23.16 8.32
C VAL A 113 -3.91 22.57 9.69
N PRO A 114 -3.98 23.36 10.77
CA PRO A 114 -4.48 22.88 12.05
C PRO A 114 -5.83 22.18 11.88
N GLY A 115 -5.98 20.98 12.45
CA GLY A 115 -7.19 20.16 12.33
C GLY A 115 -7.22 19.17 11.14
N ASP A 116 -6.31 19.27 10.16
CA ASP A 116 -6.10 18.26 9.11
C ASP A 116 -5.08 17.21 9.61
N PHE A 117 -5.54 16.34 10.51
CA PHE A 117 -4.71 15.33 11.15
C PHE A 117 -4.36 14.18 10.20
N GLY A 118 -5.22 13.91 9.21
CA GLY A 118 -4.98 12.93 8.15
C GLY A 118 -3.98 13.41 7.11
N ARG A 119 -3.71 14.72 7.07
CA ARG A 119 -2.86 15.39 6.08
C ARG A 119 -3.34 15.15 4.66
N ASP A 120 -4.65 14.96 4.46
CA ASP A 120 -5.24 14.77 3.14
C ASP A 120 -5.61 16.10 2.46
N GLY A 121 -5.37 17.22 3.16
CA GLY A 121 -5.64 18.57 2.71
C GLY A 121 -7.05 19.06 3.05
N VAL A 122 -7.87 18.25 3.74
CA VAL A 122 -9.27 18.59 4.02
C VAL A 122 -9.68 18.22 5.44
N ILE A 123 -9.99 19.23 6.27
CA ILE A 123 -10.54 19.00 7.62
C ILE A 123 -11.95 18.40 7.51
N ASN A 124 -12.08 17.12 7.89
CA ASN A 124 -13.32 16.37 7.76
C ASN A 124 -13.56 15.40 8.94
N VAL A 125 -14.51 14.46 8.79
CA VAL A 125 -14.90 13.53 9.87
C VAL A 125 -13.82 12.46 10.12
N ALA A 126 -12.98 12.15 9.12
CA ALA A 126 -11.82 11.28 9.31
C ALA A 126 -10.84 11.87 10.32
N ASP A 127 -10.60 13.18 10.26
CA ASP A 127 -9.75 13.89 11.23
C ASP A 127 -10.32 13.83 12.64
N PHE A 128 -11.65 13.88 12.79
CA PHE A 128 -12.27 13.69 14.11
C PHE A 128 -11.95 12.32 14.70
N PHE A 129 -11.91 11.25 13.91
CA PHE A 129 -11.54 9.92 14.41
C PHE A 129 -10.06 9.87 14.81
N LEU A 130 -9.17 10.48 14.02
CA LEU A 130 -7.75 10.59 14.37
C LEU A 130 -7.54 11.39 15.66
N PHE A 131 -8.28 12.48 15.85
CA PHE A 131 -8.28 13.25 17.09
C PHE A 131 -8.79 12.43 18.28
N ALA A 132 -9.90 11.71 18.11
CA ALA A 132 -10.48 10.89 19.16
C ALA A 132 -9.52 9.80 19.67
N ASP A 133 -8.67 9.25 18.79
CA ASP A 133 -7.64 8.28 19.16
C ASP A 133 -6.52 8.89 20.05
N HIS A 134 -6.35 10.22 20.02
CA HIS A 134 -5.36 10.96 20.80
C HIS A 134 -5.97 11.71 22.00
N LEU A 135 -7.29 11.63 22.20
CA LEU A 135 -7.97 12.32 23.29
C LEU A 135 -7.49 11.81 24.66
N GLY A 136 -7.13 12.74 25.54
CA GLY A 136 -6.62 12.47 26.89
C GLY A 136 -5.11 12.21 26.96
N LEU A 137 -4.40 12.25 25.82
CA LEU A 137 -2.94 12.21 25.81
C LEU A 137 -2.37 13.57 26.25
N ALA A 138 -1.18 13.54 26.83
CA ALA A 138 -0.49 14.73 27.30
C ALA A 138 1.01 14.57 27.15
N LEU A 139 1.74 15.67 27.28
CA LEU A 139 3.19 15.71 27.22
C LEU A 139 3.79 14.58 28.08
N PHE A 140 4.76 13.86 27.50
CA PHE A 140 5.41 12.64 28.02
C PHE A 140 4.63 11.32 27.85
N HIS A 141 3.44 11.30 27.26
CA HIS A 141 2.82 10.05 26.83
C HIS A 141 3.50 9.52 25.55
N PRO A 142 3.78 8.20 25.41
CA PRO A 142 4.47 7.64 24.24
C PRO A 142 3.78 7.87 22.88
N GLY A 143 2.46 8.06 22.89
CA GLY A 143 1.66 8.40 21.71
C GLY A 143 1.27 9.87 21.62
N TRP A 144 1.84 10.75 22.46
CA TRP A 144 1.55 12.18 22.35
C TRP A 144 2.18 12.74 21.09
N ASP A 145 1.37 13.45 20.30
CA ASP A 145 1.80 14.16 19.12
C ASP A 145 1.26 15.60 19.21
N PRO A 146 2.13 16.62 19.12
CA PRO A 146 1.75 18.02 19.26
C PRO A 146 0.74 18.50 18.22
N ILE A 147 0.57 17.80 17.09
CA ILE A 147 -0.42 18.23 16.09
C ILE A 147 -1.85 18.21 16.64
N PHE A 148 -2.15 17.36 17.64
CA PHE A 148 -3.47 17.23 18.24
C PHE A 148 -3.72 18.20 19.41
N ASP A 149 -2.68 18.87 19.92
CA ASP A 149 -2.74 19.88 20.98
C ASP A 149 -2.86 21.26 20.32
N LEU A 150 -4.10 21.65 20.00
CA LEU A 150 -4.41 22.82 19.19
C LEU A 150 -4.26 24.13 19.96
N ASN A 151 -4.38 24.09 21.29
CA ASN A 151 -4.19 25.26 22.16
C ASN A 151 -2.76 25.38 22.73
N GLU A 152 -1.89 24.40 22.47
CA GLU A 152 -0.50 24.29 22.92
C GLU A 152 -0.35 24.22 24.46
N ASP A 153 -1.35 23.70 25.18
CA ASP A 153 -1.34 23.61 26.64
C ASP A 153 -0.69 22.32 27.19
N SER A 154 -0.11 21.51 26.30
CA SER A 154 0.54 20.23 26.57
C SER A 154 -0.42 19.08 26.88
N ARG A 155 -1.70 19.21 26.56
CA ARG A 155 -2.74 18.18 26.70
C ARG A 155 -3.58 18.14 25.42
N VAL A 156 -4.18 16.99 25.15
CA VAL A 156 -5.20 16.83 24.12
C VAL A 156 -6.50 16.59 24.85
N ASP A 157 -7.35 17.59 24.99
CA ASP A 157 -8.60 17.48 25.72
C ASP A 157 -9.80 18.18 25.06
N PHE A 158 -10.83 18.51 25.84
CA PHE A 158 -12.04 19.12 25.29
C PHE A 158 -11.83 20.56 24.84
N ASP A 159 -10.82 21.26 25.36
CA ASP A 159 -10.49 22.61 24.89
C ASP A 159 -9.95 22.54 23.45
N ASP A 160 -9.09 21.55 23.14
CA ASP A 160 -8.67 21.26 21.76
C ASP A 160 -9.82 20.80 20.88
N PHE A 161 -10.74 19.99 21.42
CA PHE A 161 -11.92 19.57 20.69
C PHE A 161 -12.77 20.76 20.22
N PHE A 162 -12.98 21.78 21.06
CA PHE A 162 -13.73 22.96 20.64
C PHE A 162 -12.99 23.78 19.58
N LEU A 163 -11.66 23.87 19.65
CA LEU A 163 -10.86 24.47 18.57
C LEU A 163 -10.97 23.69 17.26
N PHE A 164 -10.96 22.36 17.32
CA PHE A 164 -11.18 21.51 16.15
C PHE A 164 -12.57 21.73 15.54
N VAL A 165 -13.63 21.87 16.37
CA VAL A 165 -14.99 22.16 15.90
C VAL A 165 -15.04 23.50 15.16
N ASP A 166 -14.37 24.54 15.68
CA ASP A 166 -14.30 25.84 15.02
C ASP A 166 -13.61 25.73 13.64
N LEU A 167 -12.48 25.00 13.57
CA LEU A 167 -11.75 24.74 12.32
C LEU A 167 -12.57 23.93 11.31
N TYR A 168 -13.28 22.89 11.77
CA TYR A 168 -14.16 22.06 10.96
C TYR A 168 -15.33 22.87 10.39
N ASP A 169 -15.95 23.74 11.19
CA ASP A 169 -17.04 24.61 10.75
C ASP A 169 -16.55 25.68 9.75
N GLU A 170 -15.34 26.23 9.94
CA GLU A 170 -14.70 27.14 8.99
C GLU A 170 -14.43 26.46 7.65
N ALA A 171 -13.82 25.25 7.68
CA ALA A 171 -13.52 24.47 6.48
C ALA A 171 -14.78 24.15 5.66
N ARG A 172 -15.92 23.90 6.32
CA ARG A 172 -17.20 23.63 5.64
C ARG A 172 -17.88 24.86 5.05
N GLN A 173 -17.56 26.05 5.56
CA GLN A 173 -18.14 27.31 5.10
C GLN A 173 -17.28 27.99 4.02
N ALA A 174 -16.02 27.58 3.88
CA ALA A 174 -15.13 28.06 2.84
C ALA A 174 -15.71 27.75 1.44
N PRO A 175 -15.82 28.74 0.54
CA PRO A 175 -16.22 28.49 -0.84
C PRO A 175 -15.16 27.60 -1.51
N THR A 176 -15.61 26.58 -2.22
CA THR A 176 -14.74 25.73 -3.04
C THR A 176 -14.04 26.62 -4.07
N PRO A 177 -12.69 26.60 -4.16
CA PRO A 177 -11.96 27.39 -5.15
C PRO A 177 -12.32 27.02 -6.59
#